data_AF-A0A177E7R1-F1
#
_entry.id   AF-A0A177E7R1-F1
#
_cell.length_a   1.000
_cell.length_b   1.000
_cell.length_c   1.000
_cell.angle_alpha   90.00
_cell.angle_beta   90.00
_cell.angle_gamma   90.00
#
_symmetry.space_group_name_H-M   'P 1'
#
loop_
_entity.id
_entity.type
_entity.pdbx_description
1 polymer ?
#
loop_
_entity_poly.entity_id
_entity_poly.type
_entity_poly.pdbx_seq_one_letter_code
_entity_poly.pdbx_strand_id
1 'polypeptide(L)'
;MGIFDGLLDFIRSYAVKAQKDDVLFAAIHRILTEELGWQSKSFTMKGDEHEASYTNPQSPIHELEIEAKRIGNQFILRLEAETLHREKMEDFLEGILGIEFDLDEEIKVRFPLDYYVTDTLDLKNENELEEKLINLIRELEKRVS
;
A
#
# COMPACT_ATOMS: atom_id res chain seq x y z
N MET A 1 10.89 -21.03 -13.42
CA MET A 1 10.71 -19.62 -13.81
C MET A 1 10.41 -18.87 -12.53
N GLY A 2 11.23 -17.88 -12.21
CA GLY A 2 11.23 -17.26 -10.89
C GLY A 2 10.08 -16.26 -10.78
N ILE A 3 9.56 -16.12 -9.57
CA ILE A 3 8.55 -15.14 -9.14
C ILE A 3 8.98 -13.68 -9.50
N PHE A 4 10.27 -13.49 -9.82
CA PHE A 4 10.90 -12.21 -10.15
C PHE A 4 10.77 -11.77 -11.62
N ASP A 5 10.55 -12.71 -12.56
CA ASP A 5 10.52 -12.39 -14.00
C ASP A 5 9.33 -11.45 -14.34
N GLY A 6 8.17 -11.66 -13.70
CA GLY A 6 6.98 -10.82 -13.89
C GLY A 6 7.07 -9.43 -13.26
N LEU A 7 7.74 -9.30 -12.11
CA LEU A 7 7.93 -8.03 -11.40
C LEU A 7 8.85 -7.09 -12.19
N LEU A 8 9.97 -7.61 -12.71
CA LEU A 8 10.88 -6.83 -13.52
C LEU A 8 10.25 -6.39 -14.85
N ASP A 9 9.46 -7.25 -15.50
CA ASP A 9 8.77 -6.89 -16.72
C ASP A 9 7.67 -5.84 -16.47
N PHE A 10 6.96 -5.93 -15.34
CA PHE A 10 6.02 -4.89 -14.88
C PHE A 10 6.73 -3.56 -14.66
N ILE A 11 7.81 -3.53 -13.87
CA ILE A 11 8.60 -2.32 -13.61
C ILE A 11 9.19 -1.74 -14.91
N ARG A 12 9.72 -2.59 -15.79
CA ARG A 12 10.29 -2.18 -17.09
C ARG A 12 9.23 -1.64 -18.06
N SER A 13 7.99 -2.09 -17.97
CA SER A 13 6.89 -1.56 -18.79
C SER A 13 6.49 -0.14 -18.40
N TYR A 14 6.74 0.26 -17.14
CA TYR A 14 6.39 1.58 -16.60
C TYR A 14 7.58 2.54 -16.44
N ALA A 15 8.81 2.08 -16.23
CA ALA A 15 9.96 2.93 -15.88
C ALA A 15 11.21 2.71 -16.77
N VAL A 16 11.65 3.76 -17.46
CA VAL A 16 12.90 3.78 -18.26
C VAL A 16 14.18 3.77 -17.36
N LYS A 17 14.03 4.07 -16.06
CA LYS A 17 15.09 3.98 -15.03
C LYS A 17 14.48 3.63 -13.67
N ALA A 18 14.24 2.35 -13.44
CA ALA A 18 13.77 1.87 -12.14
C ALA A 18 14.76 2.22 -11.02
N GLN A 19 14.23 2.63 -9.88
CA GLN A 19 14.93 2.92 -8.64
C GLN A 19 14.50 1.92 -7.55
N LYS A 20 15.22 1.92 -6.42
CA LYS A 20 14.95 0.98 -5.32
C LYS A 20 13.53 1.11 -4.76
N ASP A 21 13.01 2.32 -4.72
CA ASP A 21 11.65 2.61 -4.27
C ASP A 21 10.59 2.06 -5.24
N ASP A 22 10.82 2.12 -6.56
CA ASP A 22 9.94 1.47 -7.54
C ASP A 22 9.86 -0.04 -7.30
N VAL A 23 11.01 -0.68 -7.08
CA VAL A 23 11.09 -2.13 -6.81
C VAL A 23 10.34 -2.48 -5.53
N LEU A 24 10.56 -1.72 -4.46
CA LEU A 24 9.91 -1.97 -3.17
C LEU A 24 8.40 -1.74 -3.25
N PHE A 25 7.94 -0.69 -3.95
CA PHE A 25 6.52 -0.42 -4.12
C PHE A 25 5.82 -1.49 -4.96
N ALA A 26 6.45 -1.93 -6.05
CA ALA A 26 5.93 -3.03 -6.86
C ALA A 26 5.88 -4.35 -6.06
N ALA A 27 6.85 -4.60 -5.17
CA ALA A 27 6.82 -5.76 -4.28
C ALA A 27 5.64 -5.70 -3.30
N ILE A 28 5.39 -4.54 -2.68
CA ILE A 28 4.24 -4.31 -1.80
C ILE A 28 2.93 -4.56 -2.57
N HIS A 29 2.82 -4.02 -3.78
CA HIS A 29 1.67 -4.24 -4.65
C HIS A 29 1.43 -5.73 -4.93
N ARG A 30 2.48 -6.47 -5.33
CA ARG A 30 2.38 -7.93 -5.56
C ARG A 30 1.88 -8.66 -4.33
N ILE A 31 2.44 -8.37 -3.15
CA ILE A 31 2.03 -9.01 -1.89
C ILE A 31 0.55 -8.74 -1.61
N LEU A 32 0.12 -7.48 -1.74
CA LEU A 32 -1.29 -7.11 -1.56
C LEU A 32 -2.22 -7.89 -2.50
N THR A 33 -1.86 -7.98 -3.79
CA THR A 33 -2.75 -8.59 -4.79
C THR A 33 -2.71 -10.11 -4.84
N GLU A 34 -1.52 -10.70 -4.79
CA GLU A 34 -1.31 -12.14 -5.00
C GLU A 34 -1.44 -12.93 -3.70
N GLU A 35 -0.88 -12.42 -2.59
CA GLU A 35 -0.84 -13.15 -1.32
C GLU A 35 -2.03 -12.79 -0.42
N LEU A 36 -2.46 -11.52 -0.44
CA LEU A 36 -3.51 -11.01 0.46
C LEU A 36 -4.87 -10.82 -0.22
N GLY A 37 -4.97 -11.08 -1.53
CA GLY A 37 -6.22 -11.10 -2.28
C GLY A 37 -6.87 -9.73 -2.47
N TRP A 38 -6.13 -8.64 -2.30
CA TRP A 38 -6.61 -7.28 -2.58
C TRP A 38 -6.70 -7.02 -4.09
N GLN A 39 -7.72 -6.28 -4.50
CA GLN A 39 -7.95 -5.91 -5.89
C GLN A 39 -7.55 -4.46 -6.11
N SER A 40 -6.55 -4.23 -6.95
CA SER A 40 -6.08 -2.88 -7.30
C SER A 40 -7.12 -2.12 -8.12
N LYS A 41 -7.44 -0.90 -7.70
CA LYS A 41 -8.30 0.07 -8.39
C LYS A 41 -7.45 1.09 -9.17
N SER A 42 -6.45 1.66 -8.50
CA SER A 42 -5.50 2.60 -9.09
C SER A 42 -4.07 2.23 -8.70
N PHE A 43 -3.12 2.54 -9.57
CA PHE A 43 -1.70 2.33 -9.31
C PHE A 43 -0.89 3.36 -10.09
N THR A 44 -0.17 4.21 -9.39
CA THR A 44 0.61 5.31 -9.94
C THR A 44 2.00 5.31 -9.32
N MET A 45 3.02 5.35 -10.17
CA MET A 45 4.42 5.55 -9.77
C MET A 45 4.93 6.82 -10.41
N LYS A 46 5.34 7.81 -9.62
CA LYS A 46 5.74 9.13 -10.12
C LYS A 46 6.94 9.69 -9.35
N GLY A 47 8.12 9.45 -9.89
CA GLY A 47 9.35 10.00 -9.32
C GLY A 47 9.65 9.35 -7.97
N ASP A 48 9.61 10.13 -6.89
CA ASP A 48 9.82 9.69 -5.51
C ASP A 48 8.51 9.44 -4.74
N GLU A 49 7.36 9.64 -5.39
CA GLU A 49 6.02 9.45 -4.83
C GLU A 49 5.27 8.36 -5.60
N HIS A 50 4.67 7.44 -4.88
CA HIS A 50 3.92 6.31 -5.40
C HIS A 50 2.59 6.19 -4.67
N GLU A 51 1.55 5.77 -5.37
CA GLU A 51 0.20 5.73 -4.83
C GLU A 51 -0.56 4.55 -5.43
N ALA A 52 -1.36 3.87 -4.62
CA ALA A 52 -2.26 2.83 -5.11
C ALA A 52 -3.47 2.67 -4.19
N SER A 53 -4.61 2.35 -4.79
CA SER A 53 -5.85 2.06 -4.07
C SER A 53 -6.26 0.61 -4.30
N TYR A 54 -6.81 -0.02 -3.27
CA TYR A 54 -7.21 -1.41 -3.29
C TYR A 54 -8.56 -1.62 -2.62
N THR A 55 -9.26 -2.66 -3.04
CA THR A 55 -10.49 -3.14 -2.38
C THR A 55 -10.38 -4.62 -2.09
N ASN A 56 -10.99 -5.06 -0.99
CA ASN A 56 -11.07 -6.47 -0.67
C ASN A 56 -12.44 -6.77 -0.04
N PRO A 57 -13.36 -7.46 -0.76
CA PRO A 57 -14.68 -7.81 -0.23
C PRO A 57 -14.67 -8.69 1.02
N GLN A 58 -13.53 -9.29 1.36
CA GLN A 58 -13.36 -10.14 2.54
C GLN A 58 -12.76 -9.39 3.75
N SER A 59 -12.27 -8.16 3.54
CA SER A 59 -11.73 -7.30 4.59
C SER A 59 -12.83 -6.41 5.20
N PRO A 60 -12.77 -6.05 6.50
CA PRO A 60 -13.62 -5.02 7.07
C PRO A 60 -13.33 -3.62 6.51
N ILE A 61 -12.14 -3.43 5.92
CA ILE A 61 -11.75 -2.20 5.24
C ILE A 61 -12.41 -2.18 3.86
N HIS A 62 -13.14 -1.10 3.56
CA HIS A 62 -13.81 -0.97 2.26
C HIS A 62 -12.80 -0.71 1.15
N GLU A 63 -11.94 0.28 1.39
CA GLU A 63 -10.91 0.73 0.48
C GLU A 63 -9.63 1.00 1.28
N LEU A 64 -8.53 0.46 0.76
CA LEU A 64 -7.19 0.64 1.31
C LEU A 64 -6.42 1.50 0.31
N GLU A 65 -6.08 2.71 0.72
CA GLU A 65 -5.17 3.57 -0.02
C GLU A 65 -3.77 3.43 0.56
N ILE A 66 -2.79 3.30 -0.31
CA ILE A 66 -1.38 3.35 0.07
C ILE A 66 -0.71 4.48 -0.67
N GLU A 67 -0.02 5.33 0.09
CA GLU A 67 0.87 6.35 -0.44
C GLU A 67 2.28 6.02 0.03
N ALA A 68 3.24 6.09 -0.88
CA ALA A 68 4.63 5.89 -0.55
C ALA A 68 5.49 7.03 -1.04
N LYS A 69 6.42 7.47 -0.18
CA LYS A 69 7.37 8.52 -0.50
C LYS A 69 8.78 8.15 -0.11
N ARG A 70 9.73 8.36 -1.03
CA ARG A 70 11.16 8.19 -0.73
C ARG A 70 11.76 9.45 -0.13
N ILE A 71 12.41 9.30 1.03
CA ILE A 71 13.22 10.33 1.68
C ILE A 71 14.60 9.75 1.96
N GLY A 72 15.55 10.04 1.07
CA GLY A 72 16.91 9.48 1.14
C GLY A 72 16.91 7.95 0.97
N ASN A 73 17.32 7.24 2.02
CA ASN A 73 17.31 5.77 2.10
C ASN A 73 16.07 5.22 2.84
N GLN A 74 15.07 6.05 3.08
CA GLN A 74 13.83 5.65 3.75
C GLN A 74 12.69 5.67 2.75
N PHE A 75 11.94 4.59 2.71
CA PHE A 75 10.68 4.46 2.00
C PHE A 75 9.56 4.57 3.02
N ILE A 76 8.85 5.69 3.00
CA ILE A 76 7.77 5.98 3.93
C ILE A 76 6.49 5.50 3.29
N LEU A 77 5.88 4.46 3.84
CA LEU A 77 4.59 3.92 3.42
C LEU A 77 3.51 4.42 4.38
N ARG A 78 2.46 5.02 3.84
CA ARG A 78 1.23 5.40 4.52
C ARG A 78 0.14 4.46 4.03
N LEU A 79 -0.58 3.84 4.96
CA LEU A 79 -1.75 3.02 4.67
C LEU A 79 -2.94 3.72 5.31
N GLU A 80 -3.95 4.00 4.51
CA GLU A 80 -5.18 4.66 4.93
C GLU A 80 -6.34 3.71 4.64
N ALA A 81 -7.12 3.39 5.68
CA ALA A 81 -8.29 2.53 5.55
C ALA A 81 -9.57 3.36 5.61
N GLU A 82 -10.32 3.31 4.53
CA GLU A 82 -11.67 3.84 4.47
C GLU A 82 -12.68 2.77 4.89
N THR A 83 -13.66 3.17 5.70
CA THR A 83 -14.67 2.27 6.25
C THR A 83 -16.04 2.53 5.62
N LEU A 84 -16.83 1.47 5.41
CA LEU A 84 -18.21 1.56 4.87
C LEU A 84 -19.16 2.42 5.73
N HIS A 85 -18.79 2.77 6.96
CA HIS A 85 -19.60 3.66 7.80
C HIS A 85 -19.60 5.11 7.31
N ARG A 86 -18.67 5.49 6.43
CA ARG A 86 -18.58 6.82 5.82
C ARG A 86 -19.78 7.14 4.92
N GLU A 87 -20.03 6.35 3.86
CA GLU A 87 -21.11 6.65 2.88
C GLU A 87 -22.50 6.77 3.52
N LYS A 88 -22.80 5.96 4.55
CA LYS A 88 -24.12 5.98 5.19
C LYS A 88 -24.25 7.02 6.30
N MET A 89 -23.15 7.45 6.93
CA MET A 89 -23.18 8.45 7.99
C MET A 89 -22.91 9.87 7.50
N GLU A 90 -22.08 10.10 6.47
CA GLU A 90 -21.86 11.44 5.90
C GLU A 90 -23.19 12.04 5.44
N ASP A 91 -23.98 11.29 4.66
CA ASP A 91 -25.31 11.69 4.19
C ASP A 91 -26.31 11.97 5.33
N PHE A 92 -26.20 11.24 6.45
CA PHE A 92 -27.13 11.37 7.59
C PHE A 92 -26.69 12.47 8.57
N LEU A 93 -25.38 12.75 8.69
CA LEU A 93 -24.83 13.61 9.74
C LEU A 93 -24.42 15.00 9.24
N GLU A 94 -23.94 15.17 7.99
CA GLU A 94 -23.81 16.50 7.39
C GLU A 94 -25.18 17.20 7.33
N GLY A 95 -26.23 16.44 7.02
CA GLY A 95 -27.60 16.95 6.92
C GLY A 95 -28.28 17.31 8.24
N ILE A 96 -27.81 16.77 9.38
CA ILE A 96 -28.50 16.91 10.70
C ILE A 96 -27.64 17.60 11.76
N LEU A 97 -26.33 17.32 11.83
CA LEU A 97 -25.49 17.70 12.97
C LEU A 97 -24.27 18.55 12.61
N GLY A 98 -23.81 18.57 11.35
CA GLY A 98 -22.66 19.37 10.93
C GLY A 98 -21.35 19.00 11.67
N ILE A 99 -21.19 17.73 12.01
CA ILE A 99 -20.02 17.18 12.71
C ILE A 99 -19.21 16.36 11.71
N GLU A 100 -17.99 16.81 11.39
CA GLU A 100 -16.98 16.01 10.71
C GLU A 100 -16.36 15.03 11.72
N PHE A 101 -16.39 13.73 11.42
CA PHE A 101 -15.62 12.73 12.14
C PHE A 101 -14.47 12.28 11.24
N ASP A 102 -13.23 12.36 11.73
CA ASP A 102 -12.10 11.60 11.16
C ASP A 102 -12.36 10.11 11.45
N LEU A 103 -12.93 9.39 10.49
CA LEU A 103 -13.14 7.93 10.56
C LEU A 103 -12.05 7.15 9.84
N ASP A 104 -11.05 7.85 9.28
CA ASP A 104 -9.97 7.26 8.54
C ASP A 104 -8.88 6.79 9.52
N GLU A 105 -8.60 5.49 9.47
CA GLU A 105 -7.48 4.92 10.23
C GLU A 105 -6.24 4.95 9.37
N GLU A 106 -5.21 5.66 9.85
CA GLU A 106 -3.92 5.75 9.18
C GLU A 106 -2.83 5.00 9.96
N ILE A 107 -2.02 4.23 9.23
CA ILE A 107 -0.75 3.71 9.72
C ILE A 107 0.39 4.15 8.80
N LYS A 108 1.41 4.75 9.42
CA LYS A 108 2.63 5.21 8.73
C LYS A 108 3.85 4.43 9.18
N VAL A 109 4.55 3.81 8.22
CA VAL A 109 5.72 2.95 8.47
C VAL A 109 6.89 3.38 7.60
N ARG A 110 8.10 3.13 8.08
CA ARG A 110 9.33 3.40 7.35
C ARG A 110 10.07 2.10 7.06
N PHE A 111 10.40 1.91 5.80
CA PHE A 111 11.21 0.79 5.30
C PHE A 111 12.56 1.32 4.84
N PRO A 112 13.69 0.83 5.38
CA PRO A 112 15.00 1.16 4.84
C PRO A 112 15.18 0.52 3.46
N LEU A 113 15.38 1.32 2.40
CA LEU A 113 15.44 0.81 1.02
C LEU A 113 16.56 -0.22 0.86
N ASP A 114 17.76 0.09 1.35
CA ASP A 114 18.91 -0.84 1.26
C ASP A 114 18.74 -2.14 2.06
N TYR A 115 17.75 -2.21 2.96
CA TYR A 115 17.43 -3.44 3.68
C TYR A 115 16.56 -4.37 2.85
N TYR A 116 15.76 -3.85 1.93
CA TYR A 116 14.84 -4.65 1.10
C TYR A 116 15.25 -4.74 -0.36
N VAL A 117 16.06 -3.80 -0.86
CA VAL A 117 16.44 -3.75 -2.28
C VAL A 117 17.94 -3.55 -2.42
N THR A 118 18.58 -4.39 -3.24
CA THR A 118 20.01 -4.29 -3.56
C THR A 118 20.30 -3.14 -4.53
N ASP A 119 21.57 -2.78 -4.69
CA ASP A 119 22.00 -1.81 -5.71
C ASP A 119 21.75 -2.32 -7.14
N THR A 120 21.63 -3.64 -7.32
CA THR A 120 21.28 -4.29 -8.58
C THR A 120 19.76 -4.38 -8.80
N LEU A 121 18.95 -3.77 -7.93
CA LEU A 121 17.48 -3.75 -7.98
C LEU A 121 16.85 -5.13 -7.74
N ASP A 122 17.52 -5.99 -6.97
CA ASP A 122 16.98 -7.27 -6.52
C ASP A 122 16.30 -7.10 -5.16
N LEU A 123 15.13 -7.71 -4.99
CA LEU A 123 14.43 -7.74 -3.72
C LEU A 123 15.11 -8.75 -2.78
N LYS A 124 15.19 -8.42 -1.50
CA LYS A 124 15.69 -9.28 -0.43
C LYS A 124 14.82 -9.10 0.81
N ASN A 125 14.90 -10.06 1.73
CA ASN A 125 14.08 -10.08 2.95
C ASN A 125 12.56 -10.04 2.64
N GLU A 126 12.14 -10.71 1.55
CA GLU A 126 10.75 -10.73 1.09
C GLU A 126 9.78 -11.24 2.17
N ASN A 127 10.11 -12.37 2.80
CA ASN A 127 9.27 -12.95 3.85
C ASN A 127 9.05 -11.96 5.01
N GLU A 128 10.06 -11.18 5.38
CA GLU A 128 9.92 -10.18 6.45
C GLU A 128 9.07 -8.98 6.00
N LEU A 129 9.21 -8.57 4.74
CA LEU A 129 8.35 -7.53 4.15
C LEU A 129 6.89 -7.98 4.14
N GLU A 130 6.63 -9.20 3.69
CA GLU A 130 5.31 -9.82 3.67
C GLU A 130 4.71 -9.91 5.09
N GLU A 131 5.43 -10.49 6.05
CA GLU A 131 4.99 -10.57 7.44
C GLU A 131 4.69 -9.19 8.03
N LYS A 132 5.51 -8.19 7.74
CA LYS A 132 5.24 -6.81 8.16
C LYS A 132 3.96 -6.27 7.55
N LEU A 133 3.76 -6.40 6.24
CA LEU A 133 2.55 -5.92 5.57
C LEU A 133 1.29 -6.60 6.11
N ILE A 134 1.33 -7.93 6.30
CA ILE A 134 0.24 -8.70 6.92
C ILE A 134 -0.10 -8.15 8.30
N ASN A 135 0.91 -7.91 9.14
CA ASN A 135 0.70 -7.39 10.47
C ASN A 135 0.11 -5.97 10.46
N LEU A 136 0.57 -5.12 9.55
CA LEU A 136 0.05 -3.75 9.40
C LEU A 136 -1.40 -3.74 8.96
N ILE A 137 -1.75 -4.52 7.95
CA ILE A 137 -3.14 -4.62 7.46
C ILE A 137 -4.04 -5.19 8.56
N ARG A 138 -3.61 -6.25 9.25
CA ARG A 138 -4.37 -6.81 10.40
C ARG A 138 -4.53 -5.80 11.53
N GLU A 139 -3.53 -4.96 11.79
CA GLU A 139 -3.65 -3.90 12.79
C GLU A 139 -4.67 -2.86 12.35
N LEU A 140 -4.64 -2.46 11.07
CA LEU A 140 -5.59 -1.54 10.47
C LEU A 140 -7.03 -2.10 10.52
N GLU A 141 -7.21 -3.36 10.11
CA GLU A 141 -8.49 -4.08 10.18
C GLU A 141 -9.05 -4.16 11.60
N LYS A 142 -8.20 -4.32 12.62
CA LYS A 142 -8.61 -4.33 14.04
C LYS A 142 -9.08 -2.98 14.55
N ARG A 143 -8.59 -1.88 13.99
CA ARG A 143 -9.01 -0.52 14.39
C ARG A 143 -10.33 -0.13 13.73
N VAL A 144 -10.56 -0.65 12.52
CA VAL A 144 -11.76 -0.42 11.74
C VAL A 144 -12.93 -1.34 12.12
N SER A 145 -12.65 -2.53 12.68
CA SER A 145 -13.66 -3.52 13.10
C SER A 145 -14.21 -3.28 14.49
#